data_AF-A0A5B0MTR4-F1
#
_entry.id   AF-A0A5B0MTR4-F1
#
_cell.length_a   1.000
_cell.length_b   1.000
_cell.length_c   1.000
_cell.angle_alpha   90.00
_cell.angle_beta   90.00
_cell.angle_gamma   90.00
#
_symmetry.space_group_name_H-M   'P 1'
#
loop_
_entity.id
_entity.type
_entity.pdbx_description
1 polymer ?
#
loop_
_entity_poly.entity_id
_entity_poly.type
_entity_poly.pdbx_seq_one_letter_code
_entity_poly.pdbx_strand_id
1 'polypeptide(L)'
;MKLHPFGLDTSPTALNTTHPHPHQQSSCRLTSMGLATYTATWAAIGFGIRCYQLGVMQRPLFTNLWAHGISTGLFGSLGYYFYHLKIRQRELLEERREESKIFQEAQKIRNALRKQQQEQLDSNMSH
;
A
#
# COMPACT_ATOMS: atom_id res chain seq x y z
N MET A 1 -6.12 -31.63 -60.79
CA MET A 1 -4.72 -31.77 -60.33
C MET A 1 -4.28 -30.51 -59.60
N LYS A 2 -4.18 -30.56 -58.27
CA LYS A 2 -3.21 -29.81 -57.45
C LYS A 2 -3.15 -30.47 -56.06
N LEU A 3 -1.97 -30.98 -55.71
CA LEU A 3 -1.62 -31.66 -54.47
C LEU A 3 -1.30 -30.63 -53.35
N HIS A 4 -1.69 -30.96 -52.10
CA HIS A 4 -1.05 -30.85 -50.76
C HIS A 4 -0.27 -29.57 -50.33
N PRO A 5 -0.06 -29.27 -49.00
CA PRO A 5 0.07 -30.19 -47.83
C PRO A 5 -0.75 -29.78 -46.57
N PHE A 6 -1.20 -30.72 -45.73
CA PHE A 6 -0.50 -31.28 -44.55
C PHE A 6 0.21 -30.23 -43.66
N GLY A 7 -0.51 -29.76 -42.64
CA GLY A 7 0.02 -29.01 -41.51
C GLY A 7 -0.61 -29.55 -40.23
N LEU A 8 0.18 -30.30 -39.46
CA LEU A 8 -0.10 -30.72 -38.10
C LEU A 8 0.01 -29.50 -37.19
N ASP A 9 -1.04 -29.19 -36.43
CA ASP A 9 -0.88 -28.45 -35.17
C ASP A 9 -1.64 -29.16 -34.05
N THR A 10 -0.82 -29.85 -33.25
CA THR A 10 -0.86 -29.96 -31.79
C THR A 10 -2.17 -29.58 -31.06
N SER A 11 -2.80 -30.60 -30.46
CA SER A 11 -3.59 -30.51 -29.23
C SER A 11 -2.75 -29.93 -28.05
N PRO A 12 -3.32 -29.60 -26.86
CA PRO A 12 -4.72 -29.56 -26.42
C PRO A 12 -5.09 -28.27 -25.62
N THR A 13 -6.39 -28.10 -25.34
CA THR A 13 -6.90 -27.57 -24.07
C THR A 13 -6.24 -26.30 -23.51
N ALA A 14 -6.59 -25.15 -24.10
CA ALA A 14 -6.58 -23.89 -23.37
C ALA A 14 -7.57 -23.99 -22.21
N LEU A 15 -7.07 -24.36 -21.04
CA LEU A 15 -7.78 -24.38 -19.78
C LEU A 15 -8.11 -22.93 -19.42
N ASN A 16 -9.27 -22.48 -19.88
CA ASN A 16 -9.94 -21.27 -19.46
C ASN A 16 -10.33 -21.42 -17.98
N THR A 17 -9.36 -21.21 -17.08
CA THR A 17 -9.65 -20.84 -15.70
C THR A 17 -10.06 -19.38 -15.74
N THR A 18 -11.35 -19.18 -15.97
CA THR A 18 -12.05 -17.97 -15.57
C THR A 18 -12.07 -17.99 -14.04
N HIS A 19 -11.06 -17.38 -13.41
CA HIS A 19 -11.11 -17.12 -11.98
C HIS A 19 -12.07 -15.92 -11.77
N PRO A 20 -13.21 -16.09 -11.10
CA PRO A 20 -14.08 -14.96 -10.77
C PRO A 20 -13.42 -14.09 -9.69
N HIS A 21 -13.46 -12.79 -9.94
CA HIS A 21 -13.02 -11.71 -9.07
C HIS A 21 -13.56 -11.82 -7.63
N PRO A 22 -12.74 -11.62 -6.60
CA PRO A 22 -13.20 -10.91 -5.42
C PRO A 22 -13.19 -9.41 -5.74
N HIS A 23 -14.39 -8.85 -5.86
CA HIS A 23 -14.62 -7.42 -5.91
C HIS A 23 -14.13 -6.78 -4.61
N GLN A 24 -12.88 -6.32 -4.57
CA GLN A 24 -12.44 -5.38 -3.53
C GLN A 24 -12.82 -3.95 -3.96
N GLN A 25 -14.12 -3.72 -4.13
CA GLN A 25 -14.69 -2.39 -4.31
C GLN A 25 -14.79 -1.69 -2.94
N SER A 26 -13.71 -1.04 -2.50
CA SER A 26 -13.75 -0.06 -1.40
C SER A 26 -12.67 1.02 -1.53
N SER A 27 -12.07 1.22 -2.72
CA SER A 27 -10.85 2.02 -2.85
C SER A 27 -11.06 3.48 -3.28
N CYS A 28 -12.28 3.96 -3.55
CA CYS A 28 -12.48 5.34 -4.02
C CYS A 28 -12.68 6.41 -2.92
N ARG A 29 -12.69 6.07 -1.62
CA ARG A 29 -12.80 7.08 -0.53
C ARG A 29 -11.57 7.19 0.37
N LEU A 30 -10.61 6.27 0.30
CA LEU A 30 -9.61 6.13 1.36
C LEU A 30 -8.49 7.19 1.30
N THR A 31 -8.14 7.71 0.13
CA THR A 31 -7.09 8.74 -0.03
C THR A 31 -7.58 10.14 0.32
N SER A 32 -8.80 10.51 -0.12
CA SER A 32 -9.38 11.82 0.21
C SER A 32 -9.70 11.93 1.71
N MET A 33 -10.23 10.86 2.32
CA MET A 33 -10.47 10.82 3.77
C MET A 33 -9.15 10.82 4.55
N GLY A 34 -8.12 10.09 4.10
CA GLY A 34 -6.81 10.08 4.74
C GLY A 34 -6.13 11.45 4.78
N LEU A 35 -6.16 12.19 3.67
CA LEU A 35 -5.63 13.55 3.61
C LEU A 35 -6.41 14.49 4.52
N ALA A 36 -7.75 14.48 4.42
CA ALA A 36 -8.60 15.38 5.20
C ALA A 36 -8.47 15.14 6.71
N THR A 37 -8.42 13.88 7.16
CA THR A 37 -8.20 13.55 8.57
C THR A 37 -6.79 13.94 9.03
N TYR A 38 -5.77 13.76 8.18
CA TYR A 38 -4.40 14.14 8.52
C TYR A 38 -4.26 15.66 8.67
N THR A 39 -4.74 16.43 7.70
CA THR A 39 -4.72 17.91 7.76
C THR A 39 -5.58 18.44 8.90
N ALA A 40 -6.77 17.85 9.15
CA ALA A 40 -7.62 18.22 10.27
C ALA A 40 -6.97 17.95 11.63
N THR A 41 -6.24 16.84 11.77
CA THR A 41 -5.49 16.53 12.99
C THR A 41 -4.39 17.58 13.24
N TRP A 42 -3.62 17.91 12.21
CA TRP A 42 -2.60 18.97 12.30
C TRP A 42 -3.23 20.33 12.63
N ALA A 43 -4.33 20.68 11.98
CA ALA A 43 -5.09 21.90 12.23
C ALA A 43 -5.60 21.97 13.68
N ALA A 44 -6.16 20.86 14.20
CA ALA A 44 -6.63 20.76 15.58
C ALA A 44 -5.49 20.92 16.60
N ILE A 45 -4.28 20.43 16.30
CA ILE A 45 -3.09 20.66 17.13
C ILE A 45 -2.75 22.16 17.16
N GLY A 46 -2.73 22.84 16.01
CA GLY A 46 -2.47 24.29 15.94
C GLY A 46 -3.51 25.13 16.69
N PHE A 47 -4.78 24.70 16.65
CA PHE A 47 -5.83 25.29 17.48
C PHE A 47 -5.58 25.03 18.97
N GLY A 48 -5.27 23.78 19.34
CA GLY A 48 -5.01 23.37 20.71
C GLY A 48 -3.83 24.09 21.35
N ILE A 49 -2.72 24.29 20.62
CA ILE A 49 -1.56 25.07 21.11
C ILE A 49 -1.95 26.51 21.43
N ARG A 50 -2.78 27.14 20.58
CA ARG A 50 -3.27 28.50 20.84
C ARG A 50 -4.14 28.52 22.09
N CYS A 51 -5.10 27.61 22.22
CA CYS A 51 -5.94 27.47 23.40
C CYS A 51 -5.10 27.19 24.66
N TYR A 52 -4.06 26.37 24.56
CA TYR A 52 -3.14 26.06 25.66
C TYR A 52 -2.40 27.30 26.14
N GLN A 53 -1.89 28.12 25.21
CA GLN A 53 -1.23 29.37 25.55
C GLN A 53 -2.15 30.34 26.30
N LEU A 54 -3.42 30.45 25.88
CA LEU A 54 -4.43 31.26 26.57
C LEU A 54 -4.81 30.71 27.94
N GLY A 55 -4.93 29.37 28.03
CA GLY A 55 -5.24 28.67 29.27
C GLY A 55 -4.17 28.84 30.34
N VAL A 56 -2.88 28.75 29.95
CA VAL A 56 -1.75 29.03 30.84
C VAL A 56 -1.76 30.47 31.36
N MET A 57 -2.18 31.43 30.52
CA MET A 57 -2.25 32.84 30.89
C MET A 57 -3.56 33.22 31.63
N GLN A 58 -4.42 32.25 31.96
CA GLN A 58 -5.75 32.46 32.54
C GLN A 58 -6.61 33.48 31.77
N ARG A 59 -6.40 33.60 30.46
CA ARG A 59 -7.19 34.49 29.59
C ARG A 59 -8.34 33.71 28.94
N PRO A 60 -9.49 34.36 28.64
CA PRO A 60 -10.62 33.67 28.04
C PRO A 60 -10.21 33.06 26.69
N LEU A 61 -10.52 31.76 26.51
CA LEU A 61 -10.04 30.93 25.40
C LEU A 61 -10.43 31.46 24.02
N PHE A 62 -11.54 32.19 23.92
CA PHE A 62 -12.04 32.74 22.66
C PHE A 62 -11.63 34.20 22.42
N THR A 63 -10.70 34.73 23.21
CA THR A 63 -10.12 36.05 22.89
C THR A 63 -9.22 35.95 21.66
N ASN A 64 -9.51 36.76 20.64
CA ASN A 64 -8.82 36.79 19.35
C ASN A 64 -9.01 35.50 18.50
N LEU A 65 -10.22 35.31 17.97
CA LEU A 65 -10.55 34.24 17.01
C LEU A 65 -9.64 34.25 15.77
N TRP A 66 -9.19 35.43 15.33
CA TRP A 66 -8.24 35.56 14.22
C TRP A 66 -6.93 34.80 14.46
N ALA A 67 -6.40 34.86 15.68
CA ALA A 67 -5.17 34.15 16.02
C ALA A 67 -5.34 32.62 15.97
N HIS A 68 -6.53 32.12 16.30
CA HIS A 68 -6.87 30.70 16.15
C HIS A 68 -6.97 30.30 14.68
N GLY A 69 -7.57 31.16 13.84
CA GLY A 69 -7.60 30.96 12.39
C GLY A 69 -6.20 30.89 11.79
N ILE A 70 -5.29 31.80 12.19
CA ILE A 70 -3.90 31.79 11.74
C ILE A 70 -3.18 30.52 12.22
N SER A 71 -3.26 30.15 13.50
CA SER A 71 -2.54 28.97 13.99
C SER A 71 -3.07 27.68 13.35
N THR A 72 -4.39 27.56 13.20
CA THR A 72 -5.05 26.45 12.53
C THR A 72 -4.64 26.37 11.06
N GLY A 73 -4.60 27.52 10.36
CA GLY A 73 -4.18 27.60 8.96
C GLY A 73 -2.70 27.28 8.75
N LEU A 74 -1.81 27.77 9.62
CA LEU A 74 -0.39 27.47 9.58
C LEU A 74 -0.13 25.98 9.82
N PHE A 75 -0.70 25.40 10.88
CA PHE A 75 -0.49 23.98 11.16
C PHE A 75 -1.22 23.07 10.15
N GLY A 76 -2.42 23.45 9.70
CA GLY A 76 -3.14 22.71 8.65
C GLY A 76 -2.38 22.69 7.32
N SER A 77 -1.79 23.81 6.92
CA SER A 77 -0.95 23.88 5.71
C SER A 77 0.36 23.09 5.87
N LEU A 78 0.95 23.10 7.08
CA LEU A 78 2.11 22.26 7.40
C LEU A 78 1.76 20.75 7.34
N GLY A 79 0.59 20.37 7.83
CA GLY A 79 0.06 19.01 7.73
C GLY A 79 -0.12 18.57 6.29
N TYR A 80 -0.64 19.45 5.42
CA TYR A 80 -0.75 19.18 3.98
C TYR A 80 0.63 18.96 3.35
N TYR A 81 1.61 19.81 3.67
CA TYR A 81 2.99 19.67 3.18
C TYR A 81 3.62 18.33 3.59
N PHE A 82 3.51 17.93 4.86
CA PHE A 82 4.01 16.64 5.33
C PHE A 82 3.32 15.44 4.69
N TYR A 83 2.02 15.56 4.38
CA TYR A 83 1.30 14.50 3.68
C TYR A 83 1.88 14.25 2.28
N HIS A 84 2.23 15.31 1.56
CA HIS A 84 2.90 15.21 0.25
C HIS A 84 4.27 14.53 0.34
N LEU A 85 5.06 14.83 1.36
CA LEU A 85 6.34 14.14 1.59
C LEU A 85 6.14 12.64 1.85
N LYS A 86 5.09 12.27 2.61
CA LYS A 86 4.76 10.87 2.88
C LYS A 86 4.29 10.11 1.65
N ILE A 87 3.59 10.77 0.73
CA ILE A 87 3.19 10.14 -0.54
C ILE A 87 4.44 9.70 -1.31
N ARG A 88 5.44 10.58 -1.43
CA ARG A 88 6.71 10.27 -2.10
C ARG A 88 7.45 9.10 -1.46
N GLN A 89 7.43 9.01 -0.13
CA GLN A 89 8.06 7.91 0.59
C GLN A 89 7.27 6.60 0.47
N ARG A 90 5.93 6.66 0.44
CA ARG A 90 5.09 5.47 0.28
C ARG A 90 5.25 4.83 -1.09
N GLU A 91 5.34 5.65 -2.13
CA GLU A 91 5.58 5.19 -3.51
C GLU A 91 6.87 4.35 -3.58
N LEU A 92 7.97 4.85 -3.00
CA LEU A 92 9.24 4.12 -2.93
C LEU A 92 9.16 2.85 -2.06
N LEU A 93 8.34 2.85 -1.00
CA LEU A 93 8.17 1.68 -0.13
C LEU A 93 7.28 0.61 -0.76
N GLU A 94 6.33 0.98 -1.61
CA GLU A 94 5.47 0.05 -2.33
C GLU A 94 6.28 -0.71 -3.38
N GLU A 95 7.14 -0.03 -4.14
CA GLU A 95 8.09 -0.64 -5.08
C GLU A 95 8.98 -1.71 -4.39
N ARG A 96 9.57 -1.36 -3.23
CA ARG A 96 10.41 -2.31 -2.48
C ARG A 96 9.65 -3.49 -1.87
N ARG A 97 8.36 -3.30 -1.54
CA ARG A 97 7.52 -4.39 -1.00
C ARG A 97 7.12 -5.38 -2.09
N GLU A 98 6.95 -4.93 -3.32
CA GLU A 98 6.68 -5.80 -4.46
C GLU A 98 7.89 -6.68 -4.77
N GLU A 99 9.09 -6.09 -4.79
CA GLU A 99 10.36 -6.85 -4.92
C GLU A 99 10.51 -7.92 -3.83
N SER A 100 10.15 -7.58 -2.59
CA SER A 100 10.25 -8.50 -1.44
C SER A 100 9.29 -9.68 -1.54
N LYS A 101 8.12 -9.51 -2.15
CA LYS A 101 7.15 -10.61 -2.35
C LYS A 101 7.64 -11.61 -3.39
N ILE A 102 8.18 -11.11 -4.50
CA ILE A 102 8.75 -11.94 -5.58
C ILE A 102 9.91 -12.77 -5.04
N PHE A 103 10.78 -12.17 -4.21
CA PHE A 103 11.88 -12.89 -3.59
C PHE A 103 11.41 -13.98 -2.61
N GLN A 104 10.34 -13.71 -1.84
CA GLN A 104 9.75 -14.71 -0.95
C GLN A 104 9.13 -15.88 -1.72
N GLU A 105 8.47 -15.64 -2.84
CA GLU A 105 7.91 -16.70 -3.68
C GLU A 105 9.01 -17.58 -4.29
N ALA A 106 10.10 -16.97 -4.78
CA ALA A 106 11.27 -17.70 -5.26
C ALA A 106 11.95 -18.52 -4.14
N GLN A 107 11.99 -18.00 -2.91
CA GLN A 107 12.49 -18.73 -1.72
C GLN A 107 11.63 -19.95 -1.41
N LYS A 108 10.29 -19.85 -1.50
CA LYS A 108 9.38 -20.98 -1.26
C LYS A 108 9.57 -22.10 -2.28
N ILE A 109 9.71 -21.75 -3.58
CA ILE A 109 9.94 -22.73 -4.65
C ILE A 109 11.29 -23.44 -4.46
N ARG A 110 12.36 -22.71 -4.11
CA ARG A 110 13.68 -23.31 -3.80
C ARG A 110 13.61 -24.27 -2.61
N ASN A 111 12.87 -23.91 -1.57
CA ASN A 111 12.70 -24.78 -0.41
C ASN A 111 11.87 -26.04 -0.74
N ALA A 112 10.86 -25.94 -1.60
CA ALA A 112 10.09 -27.10 -2.08
C ALA A 112 10.94 -28.04 -2.96
N LEU A 113 11.76 -27.49 -3.85
CA LEU A 113 12.67 -28.27 -4.70
C LEU A 113 13.73 -29.01 -3.87
N ARG A 114 14.26 -28.36 -2.82
CA ARG A 114 15.24 -29.00 -1.92
C ARG A 114 14.65 -30.20 -1.18
N LYS A 115 13.36 -30.13 -0.81
CA LYS A 115 12.64 -31.27 -0.21
C LYS A 115 12.49 -32.44 -1.18
N GLN A 116 12.15 -32.16 -2.44
CA GLN A 116 12.08 -33.21 -3.47
C GLN A 116 13.42 -33.90 -3.70
N GLN A 117 14.53 -33.15 -3.70
CA GLN A 117 15.86 -33.75 -3.79
C GLN A 117 16.19 -34.63 -2.58
N GLN A 118 15.78 -34.22 -1.38
CA GLN A 118 15.98 -35.01 -0.18
C GLN A 118 15.21 -36.34 -0.26
N GLU A 119 13.95 -36.30 -0.70
CA GLU A 119 13.12 -37.51 -0.88
C GLU A 119 13.71 -38.48 -1.91
N GLN A 120 14.29 -37.95 -3.00
CA GLN A 120 15.00 -38.76 -4.01
C GLN A 120 16.31 -39.34 -3.48
N LEU A 121 17.01 -38.62 -2.60
CA LEU A 121 18.24 -39.11 -1.98
C LEU A 121 17.94 -40.22 -0.98
N ASP A 122 16.89 -40.05 -0.17
CA ASP A 122 16.46 -41.04 0.82
C ASP A 122 15.98 -42.33 0.14
N SER A 123 15.23 -42.23 -0.98
CA SER A 123 14.77 -43.41 -1.72
C SER A 123 15.92 -44.20 -2.36
N ASN A 124 16.96 -43.52 -2.84
CA ASN A 124 18.16 -44.14 -3.40
C ASN A 124 19.01 -44.84 -2.32
N MET A 125 19.08 -44.29 -1.11
CA MET A 125 19.84 -44.87 0.02
C MET A 125 19.16 -46.08 0.68
N SER A 126 17.85 -46.29 0.46
CA SER A 126 17.07 -47.38 1.03
C SER A 126 16.98 -48.65 0.16
N HIS A 127 17.62 -48.64 -1.01
CA HIS A 127 17.62 -49.72 -1.99
C HIS A 127 18.94 -50.51 -1.97
#